data_AF-A0A329KIS5-F1
#
_entry.id   AF-A0A329KIS5-F1
#
_cell.length_a   1.000
_cell.length_b   1.000
_cell.length_c   1.000
_cell.angle_alpha   90.00
_cell.angle_beta   90.00
_cell.angle_gamma   90.00
#
_symmetry.space_group_name_H-M   'P 1'
#
loop_
_entity.id
_entity.type
_entity.pdbx_description
1 polymer ?
#
loop_
_entity_poly.entity_id
_entity_poly.type
_entity_poly.pdbx_seq_one_letter_code
_entity_poly.pdbx_strand_id
1 'polypeptide(L)'
;MERRFVAEAVMLAIYGQLLVPAQPVEYVMPYSSLMELYDLLESPEPIMSMEEDDTYVRAYIKGLIDFFEEPLNKKKIERALASPWKKSPTLLVNERVSVTVVYALENAEYGETFDPIETDLILLSLREKLPILTDQLEFVDKVIQAAVPVQIFDIEDFEYAVEADIPLEF
;
A
#
# COMPACT_ATOMS: atom_id res chain seq x y z
N MET A 1 -4.30 13.95 14.50
CA MET A 1 -4.98 13.66 13.23
C MET A 1 -4.30 12.42 12.69
N GLU A 2 -5.02 11.36 12.31
CA GLU A 2 -4.38 10.16 11.74
C GLU A 2 -3.85 10.52 10.35
N ARG A 3 -2.55 10.30 10.10
CA ARG A 3 -1.96 10.51 8.77
C ARG A 3 -2.34 9.32 7.90
N ARG A 4 -2.66 9.57 6.63
CA ARG A 4 -3.18 8.55 5.72
C ARG A 4 -2.34 8.53 4.46
N PHE A 5 -1.93 7.35 4.02
CA PHE A 5 -1.14 7.15 2.81
C PHE A 5 -1.78 6.08 1.93
N VAL A 6 -1.61 6.22 0.62
CA VAL A 6 -1.78 5.10 -0.30
C VAL A 6 -0.47 4.34 -0.37
N ALA A 7 -0.50 3.02 -0.21
CA ALA A 7 0.71 2.19 -0.25
C ALA A 7 0.37 0.77 -0.71
N GLU A 8 1.36 0.09 -1.26
CA GLU A 8 1.29 -1.35 -1.51
C GLU A 8 1.32 -2.12 -0.18
N ALA A 9 0.64 -3.26 -0.13
CA ALA A 9 0.61 -4.10 1.05
C ALA A 9 2.00 -4.67 1.39
N VAL A 10 2.83 -4.92 0.37
CA VAL A 10 4.20 -5.44 0.54
C VAL A 10 5.12 -4.47 1.28
N MET A 11 4.87 -3.17 1.19
CA MET A 11 5.66 -2.15 1.89
C MET A 11 5.68 -2.39 3.41
N LEU A 12 4.56 -2.85 3.98
CA LEU A 12 4.47 -3.16 5.41
C LEU A 12 5.30 -4.40 5.83
N ALA A 13 5.61 -5.30 4.88
CA ALA A 13 6.45 -6.46 5.14
C ALA A 13 7.94 -6.13 5.01
N ILE A 14 8.29 -5.26 4.05
CA ILE A 14 9.68 -4.87 3.79
C ILE A 14 10.15 -3.86 4.85
N TYR A 15 9.31 -2.88 5.18
CA TYR A 15 9.70 -1.73 5.98
C TYR A 15 9.10 -1.78 7.38
N GLY A 16 9.84 -2.39 8.32
CA GLY A 16 9.42 -2.49 9.72
C GLY A 16 9.13 -1.14 10.39
N GLN A 17 9.75 -0.03 9.92
CA GLN A 17 9.45 1.32 10.41
C GLN A 17 7.98 1.73 10.20
N LEU A 18 7.33 1.21 9.15
CA LEU A 18 5.91 1.49 8.87
C LEU A 18 4.97 0.90 9.91
N LEU A 19 5.44 -0.07 10.71
CA LEU A 19 4.69 -0.70 11.79
C LEU A 19 4.81 0.05 13.12
N VAL A 20 5.77 0.97 13.26
CA VAL A 20 6.07 1.69 14.51
C VAL A 20 6.18 3.21 14.34
N PRO A 21 5.23 3.87 13.65
CA PRO A 21 5.33 5.29 13.35
C PRO A 21 5.27 6.17 14.62
N ALA A 22 5.83 7.38 14.52
CA ALA A 22 5.79 8.38 15.58
C ALA A 22 4.36 8.85 15.93
N GLN A 23 3.46 8.88 14.94
CA GLN A 23 2.04 9.21 15.07
C GLN A 23 1.16 8.08 14.49
N PRO A 24 -0.14 8.03 14.83
CA PRO A 24 -1.05 7.07 14.20
C PRO A 24 -1.13 7.25 12.67
N VAL A 25 -0.99 6.15 11.94
CA VAL A 25 -1.02 6.10 10.48
C VAL A 25 -2.04 5.07 9.99
N GLU A 26 -2.82 5.45 8.97
CA GLU A 26 -3.65 4.56 8.18
C GLU A 26 -3.04 4.37 6.78
N TYR A 27 -2.87 3.11 6.37
CA TYR A 27 -2.53 2.76 5.00
C TYR A 27 -3.77 2.34 4.22
N VAL A 28 -4.05 3.05 3.14
CA VAL A 28 -5.16 2.80 2.23
C VAL A 28 -4.62 2.08 1.01
N MET A 29 -4.87 0.78 0.91
CA MET A 29 -4.25 -0.09 -0.10
C MET A 29 -5.27 -0.66 -1.07
N PRO A 30 -4.92 -0.81 -2.36
CA PRO A 30 -5.77 -1.51 -3.30
C PRO A 30 -5.77 -3.01 -3.01
N TYR A 31 -6.91 -3.67 -3.25
CA TYR A 31 -7.04 -5.11 -3.05
C TYR A 31 -6.11 -5.93 -3.95
N SER A 32 -5.77 -5.41 -5.14
CA SER A 32 -4.78 -6.02 -6.05
C SER A 32 -3.41 -6.19 -5.39
N SER A 33 -2.91 -5.18 -4.68
CA SER A 33 -1.64 -5.29 -3.95
C SER A 33 -1.73 -6.25 -2.74
N LEU A 34 -2.92 -6.46 -2.17
CA LEU A 34 -3.12 -7.51 -1.18
C LEU A 34 -2.98 -8.90 -1.80
N MET A 35 -3.50 -9.09 -3.03
CA MET A 35 -3.37 -10.35 -3.75
C MET A 35 -1.92 -10.65 -4.14
N GLU A 36 -1.16 -9.62 -4.49
CA GLU A 36 0.27 -9.74 -4.80
C GLU A 36 1.08 -10.36 -3.66
N LEU A 37 0.70 -10.16 -2.39
CA LEU A 37 1.36 -10.82 -1.26
C LEU A 37 1.32 -12.35 -1.39
N TYR A 38 0.22 -12.90 -1.89
CA TYR A 38 0.06 -14.33 -2.10
C TYR A 38 0.96 -14.81 -3.24
N ASP A 39 1.02 -14.04 -4.33
CA ASP A 39 1.87 -14.34 -5.49
C ASP A 39 3.36 -14.31 -5.09
N LEU A 40 3.78 -13.31 -4.31
CA LEU A 40 5.14 -13.19 -3.78
C LEU A 40 5.52 -14.36 -2.86
N LEU A 41 4.60 -14.79 -2.00
CA LEU A 41 4.86 -15.90 -1.07
C LEU A 41 5.01 -17.24 -1.81
N GLU A 42 4.24 -17.46 -2.87
CA GLU A 42 4.31 -18.68 -3.69
C GLU A 42 5.43 -18.66 -4.73
N SER A 43 5.91 -17.48 -5.13
CA SER A 43 6.96 -17.32 -6.13
C SER A 43 8.30 -17.90 -5.65
N PRO A 44 8.98 -18.72 -6.47
CA PRO A 44 10.33 -19.20 -6.19
C PRO A 44 11.41 -18.12 -6.46
N GLU A 45 11.03 -16.99 -7.08
CA GLU A 45 11.97 -15.90 -7.36
C GLU A 45 12.27 -15.11 -6.09
N PRO A 46 13.53 -14.71 -5.85
CA PRO A 46 13.89 -13.93 -4.67
C PRO A 46 13.22 -12.54 -4.72
N ILE A 47 12.62 -12.15 -3.60
CA ILE A 47 12.07 -10.83 -3.33
C ILE A 47 13.20 -9.86 -2.98
N MET A 48 14.18 -10.33 -2.18
CA MET A 48 15.36 -9.56 -1.79
C MET A 48 16.64 -10.14 -2.40
N SER A 49 17.62 -9.29 -2.67
CA SER A 49 18.91 -9.72 -3.25
C SER A 49 19.75 -10.60 -2.31
N MET A 50 19.56 -10.47 -0.99
CA MET A 50 20.24 -11.28 0.01
C MET A 50 19.29 -12.36 0.55
N GLU A 51 19.75 -13.60 0.62
CA GLU A 51 18.94 -14.77 1.02
C GLU A 51 18.37 -14.66 2.45
N GLU A 52 19.14 -14.08 3.37
CA GLU A 52 18.70 -13.86 4.75
C GLU A 52 17.55 -12.84 4.83
N ASP A 53 17.68 -11.73 4.09
CA ASP A 53 16.64 -10.70 4.00
C ASP A 53 15.40 -11.23 3.28
N ASP A 54 15.56 -12.04 2.24
CA ASP A 54 14.45 -12.68 1.51
C ASP A 54 13.63 -13.58 2.44
N THR A 55 14.31 -14.45 3.20
CA THR A 55 13.69 -15.33 4.18
C THR A 55 12.91 -14.52 5.23
N TYR A 56 13.50 -13.42 5.69
CA TYR A 56 12.86 -12.52 6.64
C TYR A 56 11.60 -11.88 6.06
N VAL A 57 11.70 -11.25 4.89
CA VAL A 57 10.57 -10.58 4.23
C VAL A 57 9.43 -11.57 3.96
N ARG A 58 9.72 -12.79 3.49
CA ARG A 58 8.70 -13.84 3.30
C ARG A 58 7.97 -14.21 4.59
N ALA A 59 8.67 -14.26 5.72
CA ALA A 59 8.03 -14.51 7.01
C ALA A 59 7.06 -13.37 7.39
N TYR A 60 7.41 -12.12 7.10
CA TYR A 60 6.53 -10.97 7.31
C TYR A 60 5.33 -10.95 6.37
N ILE A 61 5.54 -11.24 5.08
CA ILE A 61 4.45 -11.40 4.10
C ILE A 61 3.46 -12.45 4.59
N LYS A 62 3.96 -13.61 5.04
CA LYS A 62 3.11 -14.65 5.62
C LYS A 62 2.33 -14.13 6.83
N GLY A 63 2.98 -13.38 7.73
CA GLY A 63 2.34 -12.77 8.89
C GLY A 63 1.21 -11.80 8.52
N LEU A 64 1.41 -10.99 7.48
CA LEU A 64 0.37 -10.09 6.94
C LEU A 64 -0.79 -10.89 6.34
N ILE A 65 -0.51 -11.93 5.57
CA ILE A 65 -1.55 -12.82 5.02
C ILE A 65 -2.36 -13.44 6.15
N ASP A 66 -1.70 -14.02 7.16
CA ASP A 66 -2.38 -14.62 8.32
C ASP A 66 -3.30 -13.59 9.01
N PHE A 67 -2.85 -12.33 9.16
CA PHE A 67 -3.64 -11.23 9.70
C PHE A 67 -4.88 -10.90 8.85
N PHE A 68 -4.73 -10.82 7.52
CA PHE A 68 -5.84 -10.55 6.62
C PHE A 68 -6.83 -11.71 6.54
N GLU A 69 -6.36 -12.95 6.73
CA GLU A 69 -7.19 -14.15 6.74
C GLU A 69 -7.94 -14.40 8.05
N GLU A 70 -7.60 -13.68 9.13
CA GLU A 70 -8.38 -13.74 10.37
C GLU A 70 -9.88 -13.53 10.07
N PRO A 71 -10.79 -14.36 10.62
CA PRO A 71 -12.19 -14.41 10.16
C PRO A 71 -12.91 -13.06 10.14
N LEU A 72 -12.59 -12.16 11.09
CA LEU A 72 -13.18 -10.83 11.15
C LEU A 72 -12.59 -9.90 10.07
N ASN A 73 -11.28 -9.93 9.87
CA ASN A 73 -10.56 -9.12 8.89
C ASN A 73 -10.93 -9.54 7.47
N LYS A 74 -10.90 -10.84 7.19
CA LYS A 74 -11.34 -11.41 5.91
C LYS A 74 -12.76 -10.97 5.56
N LYS A 75 -13.70 -11.08 6.51
CA LYS A 75 -15.09 -10.63 6.30
C LYS A 75 -15.20 -9.12 6.04
N LYS A 76 -14.35 -8.29 6.67
CA LYS A 76 -14.31 -6.85 6.39
C LYS A 76 -13.83 -6.57 4.97
N ILE A 77 -12.81 -7.28 4.51
CA ILE A 77 -12.24 -7.17 3.16
C ILE A 77 -13.24 -7.66 2.11
N GLU A 78 -13.83 -8.86 2.28
CA GLU A 78 -14.84 -9.42 1.36
C GLU A 78 -16.03 -8.47 1.15
N ARG A 79 -16.42 -7.71 2.19
CA ARG A 79 -17.47 -6.69 2.06
C ARG A 79 -17.08 -5.54 1.13
N ALA A 80 -15.80 -5.19 1.04
CA ALA A 80 -15.28 -4.19 0.11
C ALA A 80 -15.38 -4.68 -1.34
N LEU A 81 -15.23 -5.99 -1.58
CA LEU A 81 -15.28 -6.57 -2.93
C LEU A 81 -16.67 -6.57 -3.58
N ALA A 82 -17.71 -6.19 -2.84
CA ALA A 82 -19.09 -6.20 -3.34
C ALA A 82 -19.35 -5.17 -4.46
N SER A 83 -18.52 -4.13 -4.59
CA SER A 83 -18.65 -3.14 -5.66
C SER A 83 -17.34 -2.37 -5.87
N PRO A 84 -17.06 -1.89 -7.09
CA PRO A 84 -15.91 -1.03 -7.37
C PRO A 84 -15.79 0.13 -6.38
N TRP A 85 -14.56 0.47 -6.01
CA TRP A 85 -14.19 1.60 -5.15
C TRP A 85 -14.73 1.55 -3.72
N LYS A 86 -15.30 0.42 -3.31
CA LYS A 86 -15.77 0.26 -1.95
C LYS A 86 -14.60 -0.06 -1.04
N LYS A 87 -14.65 0.53 0.15
CA LYS A 87 -13.63 0.40 1.21
C LYS A 87 -14.07 -0.62 2.24
N SER A 88 -13.13 -1.39 2.76
CA SER A 88 -13.35 -2.18 3.97
C SER A 88 -13.55 -1.25 5.16
N PRO A 89 -14.23 -1.69 6.23
CA PRO A 89 -13.98 -1.11 7.54
C PRO A 89 -12.49 -1.23 7.88
N THR A 90 -11.94 -0.25 8.60
CA THR A 90 -10.54 -0.24 9.02
C THR A 90 -10.17 -1.51 9.81
N LEU A 91 -8.99 -2.04 9.50
CA LEU A 91 -8.34 -3.17 10.12
C LEU A 91 -7.22 -2.62 11.00
N LEU A 92 -7.20 -2.98 12.29
CA LEU A 92 -6.16 -2.53 13.20
C LEU A 92 -5.02 -3.53 13.16
N VAL A 93 -3.85 -3.10 12.65
CA VAL A 93 -2.63 -3.90 12.66
C VAL A 93 -2.01 -3.86 14.06
N ASN A 94 -1.96 -2.66 14.66
CA ASN A 94 -1.56 -2.45 16.05
C ASN A 94 -2.16 -1.14 16.58
N GLU A 95 -1.67 -0.63 17.73
CA GLU A 95 -2.20 0.58 18.37
C GLU A 95 -1.99 1.88 17.56
N ARG A 96 -1.01 1.89 16.64
CA ARG A 96 -0.64 3.07 15.84
C ARG A 96 -0.83 2.87 14.34
N VAL A 97 -1.05 1.65 13.89
CA VAL A 97 -1.14 1.31 12.47
C VAL A 97 -2.46 0.66 12.15
N SER A 98 -3.13 1.25 11.17
CA SER A 98 -4.40 0.79 10.66
C SER A 98 -4.34 0.63 9.14
N VAL A 99 -5.18 -0.24 8.59
CA VAL A 99 -5.25 -0.53 7.16
C VAL A 99 -6.69 -0.46 6.69
N THR A 100 -6.91 0.17 5.53
CA THR A 100 -8.17 0.10 4.80
C THR A 100 -7.92 -0.44 3.41
N VAL A 101 -8.61 -1.53 3.07
CA VAL A 101 -8.52 -2.18 1.76
C VAL A 101 -9.60 -1.64 0.85
N VAL A 102 -9.24 -1.25 -0.36
CA VAL A 102 -10.16 -0.70 -1.36
C VAL A 102 -10.23 -1.63 -2.56
N TYR A 103 -11.45 -1.94 -3.00
CA TYR A 103 -11.64 -2.64 -4.28
C TYR A 103 -11.48 -1.64 -5.43
N ALA A 104 -10.27 -1.09 -5.57
CA ALA A 104 -9.89 -0.28 -6.71
C ALA A 104 -10.06 -1.13 -7.98
N LEU A 105 -10.64 -0.52 -8.99
CA LEU A 105 -10.83 -1.16 -10.28
C LEU A 105 -10.33 -0.18 -11.33
N GLU A 106 -9.25 -0.60 -11.97
CA GLU A 106 -8.67 -0.04 -13.18
C GLU A 106 -9.76 0.45 -14.14
N ASN A 107 -9.68 1.72 -14.48
CA ASN A 107 -10.23 2.26 -15.72
C ASN A 107 -9.01 2.72 -16.52
N ALA A 108 -8.88 2.26 -17.77
CA ALA A 108 -7.78 2.43 -18.75
C ALA A 108 -7.08 3.81 -18.90
N GLU A 109 -7.33 4.79 -18.05
CA GLU A 109 -6.76 6.13 -17.97
C GLU A 109 -5.24 6.13 -17.78
N TYR A 110 -4.67 5.14 -17.09
CA TYR A 110 -3.22 5.03 -16.84
C TYR A 110 -2.59 3.68 -17.25
N GLY A 111 -3.40 2.65 -17.53
CA GLY A 111 -2.93 1.30 -17.81
C GLY A 111 -2.11 1.09 -19.09
N GLU A 112 -1.92 2.13 -19.92
CA GLU A 112 -0.97 2.08 -21.06
C GLU A 112 0.48 2.31 -20.64
N THR A 113 0.71 3.05 -19.54
CA THR A 113 2.04 3.45 -19.06
C THR A 113 2.43 2.72 -17.79
N PHE A 114 1.44 2.46 -16.93
CA PHE A 114 1.61 1.88 -15.62
C PHE A 114 1.12 0.45 -15.60
N ASP A 115 1.74 -0.40 -14.78
CA ASP A 115 1.19 -1.74 -14.55
C ASP A 115 -0.13 -1.66 -13.76
N PRO A 116 -0.87 -2.78 -13.60
CA PRO A 116 -2.14 -2.77 -12.90
C PRO A 116 -2.09 -2.28 -11.46
N ILE A 117 -1.01 -2.57 -10.71
CA ILE A 117 -0.88 -2.17 -9.30
C ILE A 117 -0.53 -0.69 -9.22
N GLU A 118 0.45 -0.25 -10.01
CA GLU A 118 0.82 1.16 -10.16
C GLU A 118 -0.41 2.01 -10.53
N THR A 119 -1.23 1.53 -11.47
CA THR A 119 -2.47 2.18 -11.90
C THR A 119 -3.48 2.29 -10.76
N ASP A 120 -3.69 1.21 -10.00
CA ASP A 120 -4.60 1.22 -8.85
C ASP A 120 -4.12 2.19 -7.75
N LEU A 121 -2.82 2.28 -7.49
CA LEU A 121 -2.24 3.25 -6.53
C LEU A 121 -2.51 4.69 -6.96
N ILE A 122 -2.27 5.01 -8.23
CA ILE A 122 -2.54 6.34 -8.80
C ILE A 122 -4.02 6.69 -8.67
N LEU A 123 -4.90 5.82 -9.17
CA LEU A 123 -6.34 6.09 -9.17
C LEU A 123 -6.88 6.22 -7.73
N LEU A 124 -6.38 5.39 -6.80
CA LEU A 124 -6.73 5.46 -5.40
C LEU A 124 -6.25 6.76 -4.75
N SER A 125 -5.01 7.17 -5.02
CA SER A 125 -4.43 8.45 -4.56
C SER A 125 -5.25 9.64 -5.02
N LEU A 126 -5.55 9.72 -6.32
CA LEU A 126 -6.35 10.79 -6.91
C LEU A 126 -7.77 10.84 -6.32
N ARG A 127 -8.39 9.67 -6.14
CA ARG A 127 -9.76 9.57 -5.63
C ARG A 127 -9.87 9.96 -4.15
N GLU A 128 -8.96 9.45 -3.32
CA GLU A 128 -9.00 9.67 -1.87
C GLU A 128 -8.28 10.96 -1.45
N LYS A 129 -7.56 11.61 -2.38
CA LYS A 129 -6.69 12.75 -2.11
C LYS A 129 -5.70 12.41 -1.01
N LEU A 130 -4.96 11.34 -1.25
CA LEU A 130 -3.95 10.82 -0.32
C LEU A 130 -2.61 10.67 -1.03
N PRO A 131 -1.49 11.03 -0.37
CA PRO A 131 -0.18 10.85 -0.96
C PRO A 131 0.16 9.36 -1.05
N ILE A 132 0.92 8.98 -2.06
CA ILE A 132 1.46 7.63 -2.21
C ILE A 132 2.77 7.54 -1.42
N LEU A 133 2.95 6.45 -0.68
CA LEU A 133 4.20 6.11 -0.01
C LEU A 133 4.80 4.88 -0.70
N THR A 134 6.00 5.01 -1.24
CA THR A 134 6.68 3.95 -2.02
C THR A 134 8.20 4.13 -1.96
N ASP A 135 8.94 3.08 -2.30
CA ASP A 135 10.39 3.07 -2.55
C ASP A 135 10.73 2.80 -4.03
N GLN A 136 9.71 2.61 -4.88
CA GLN A 136 9.89 2.18 -6.26
C GLN A 136 10.28 3.34 -7.18
N LEU A 137 11.59 3.58 -7.33
CA LEU A 137 12.11 4.67 -8.15
C LEU A 137 11.60 4.66 -9.60
N GLU A 138 11.44 3.48 -10.20
CA GLU A 138 10.92 3.36 -11.57
C GLU A 138 9.48 3.87 -11.67
N PHE A 139 8.63 3.52 -10.70
CA PHE A 139 7.26 4.02 -10.63
C PHE A 139 7.21 5.54 -10.46
N VAL A 140 8.06 6.09 -9.58
CA VAL A 140 8.19 7.55 -9.37
C VAL A 140 8.59 8.25 -10.67
N ASP A 141 9.58 7.71 -11.39
CA ASP A 141 10.02 8.24 -12.67
C ASP A 141 8.91 8.22 -13.73
N LYS A 142 8.14 7.12 -13.82
CA LYS A 142 6.98 7.03 -14.73
C LYS A 142 5.93 8.08 -14.38
N VAL A 143 5.61 8.28 -13.10
CA VAL A 143 4.66 9.30 -12.62
C VAL A 143 5.08 10.70 -13.04
N ILE A 144 6.35 11.03 -12.85
CA ILE A 144 6.92 12.34 -13.24
C ILE A 144 6.85 12.52 -14.76
N GLN A 145 7.26 11.52 -15.54
CA GLN A 145 7.26 11.58 -17.01
C GLN A 145 5.86 11.73 -17.60
N ALA A 146 4.87 11.03 -17.02
CA ALA A 146 3.48 11.11 -17.42
C ALA A 146 2.74 12.34 -16.85
N ALA A 147 3.43 13.15 -16.03
CA ALA A 147 2.87 14.33 -15.36
C ALA A 147 1.57 14.03 -14.59
N VAL A 148 1.52 12.88 -13.91
CA VAL A 148 0.36 12.46 -13.12
C VAL A 148 0.26 13.34 -11.86
N PRO A 149 -0.90 13.94 -11.55
CA PRO A 149 -1.04 14.90 -10.46
C PRO A 149 -1.25 14.20 -9.11
N VAL A 150 -0.25 13.44 -8.66
CA VAL A 150 -0.23 12.77 -7.35
C VAL A 150 0.96 13.25 -6.53
N GLN A 151 0.80 13.29 -5.21
CA GLN A 151 1.90 13.51 -4.28
C GLN A 151 2.51 12.17 -3.90
N ILE A 152 3.84 12.06 -3.96
CA ILE A 152 4.58 10.87 -3.57
C ILE A 152 5.56 11.24 -2.45
N PHE A 153 5.63 10.38 -1.44
CA PHE A 153 6.71 10.36 -0.45
C PHE A 153 7.55 9.11 -0.66
N ASP A 154 8.86 9.29 -0.68
CA ASP A 154 9.80 8.20 -0.57
C ASP A 154 9.73 7.60 0.84
N ILE A 155 10.02 6.31 0.96
CA ILE A 155 10.07 5.61 2.24
C ILE A 155 11.11 6.22 3.21
N GLU A 156 12.19 6.78 2.68
CA GLU A 156 13.22 7.50 3.45
C GLU A 156 12.67 8.79 4.09
N ASP A 157 11.64 9.39 3.49
CA ASP A 157 10.98 10.60 3.98
C ASP A 157 9.77 10.31 4.88
N PHE A 158 9.50 9.04 5.21
CA PHE A 158 8.29 8.64 5.93
C PHE A 158 8.08 9.38 7.26
N GLU A 159 9.10 9.45 8.12
CA GLU A 159 8.99 10.14 9.42
C GLU A 159 8.67 11.63 9.24
N TYR A 160 9.29 12.27 8.27
CA TYR A 160 8.99 13.66 7.94
C TYR A 160 7.55 13.81 7.43
N ALA A 161 7.09 12.92 6.55
CA ALA A 161 5.72 12.94 6.02
C ALA A 161 4.64 12.71 7.10
N VAL A 162 4.97 11.91 8.13
CA VAL A 162 4.11 11.65 9.28
C VAL A 162 4.05 12.86 10.22
N GLU A 163 5.18 13.50 10.50
CA GLU A 163 5.27 14.62 11.45
C GLU A 163 4.85 15.97 10.87
N ALA A 164 5.19 16.22 9.60
CA ALA A 164 5.01 17.53 9.02
C ALA A 164 3.54 17.76 8.65
N ASP A 165 3.02 18.94 9.01
CA ASP A 165 1.71 19.44 8.58
C ASP A 165 1.78 19.93 7.12
N ILE A 166 2.32 19.08 6.25
CA ILE A 166 2.51 19.36 4.82
C ILE A 166 1.12 19.45 4.20
N PRO A 167 0.77 20.60 3.59
CA PRO A 167 -0.44 20.71 2.77
C PRO A 167 -0.37 19.67 1.67
N LEU A 168 -1.42 18.86 1.55
CA LEU A 168 -1.50 17.95 0.43
C LEU A 168 -1.88 18.75 -0.82
N GLU A 169 -1.06 18.68 -1.86
CA GLU A 169 -1.28 19.35 -3.14
C GLU A 169 -1.96 18.36 -4.11
N PHE A 170 -3.27 18.55 -4.35
CA PHE A 170 -4.08 17.78 -5.32
C PHE A 170 -4.94 18.71 -6.16
#